data_AF-A0A7D6IJC7-F1
#
_entry.id   AF-A0A7D6IJC7-F1
#
_cell.length_a   1.000
_cell.length_b   1.000
_cell.length_c   1.000
_cell.angle_alpha   90.00
_cell.angle_beta   90.00
_cell.angle_gamma   90.00
#
_symmetry.space_group_name_H-M   'P 1'
#
loop_
_entity.id
_entity.type
_entity.pdbx_description
1 polymer ?
#
loop_
_entity_poly.entity_id
_entity_poly.type
_entity_poly.pdbx_seq_one_letter_code
_entity_poly.pdbx_strand_id
1 'polypeptide(L)'
;MNKITHAVEVILFRSRFLLAPLYMGLVGALILLAYRFVVEFWHLAEKTADVTASEFTLSLLALLDLTLLANLILMVIFAGYENFVSRIDVATTSKDRPHWMGTIDFSGLKIKLIGSLVAISVIELLKDFIELSGQDHVGGGTKWRIVIHLTFVVSGVLFALMDWIADKREFQGTHS
;
A
#
# COMPACT_ATOMS: atom_id res chain seq x y z
N MET A 1 14.87 -8.42 38.29
CA MET A 1 14.33 -8.02 36.97
C MET A 1 13.57 -9.17 36.35
N ASN A 2 12.28 -8.97 36.01
CA ASN A 2 11.33 -10.03 35.69
C ASN A 2 11.72 -10.81 34.43
N LYS A 3 11.80 -12.15 34.56
CA LYS A 3 12.05 -13.12 33.46
C LYS A 3 11.12 -12.93 32.24
N ILE A 4 9.92 -12.38 32.48
CA ILE A 4 8.93 -12.05 31.45
C ILE A 4 9.45 -10.95 30.51
N THR A 5 10.06 -9.88 31.05
CA THR A 5 10.64 -8.78 30.27
C THR A 5 11.73 -9.30 29.33
N HIS A 6 12.60 -10.17 29.86
CA HIS A 6 13.71 -10.74 29.12
C HIS A 6 13.23 -11.74 28.04
N ALA A 7 12.14 -12.46 28.28
CA ALA A 7 11.51 -13.33 27.30
C ALA A 7 10.86 -12.54 26.16
N VAL A 8 10.15 -11.45 26.47
CA VAL A 8 9.55 -10.54 25.49
C VAL A 8 10.61 -9.88 24.63
N GLU A 9 11.73 -9.46 25.23
CA GLU A 9 12.85 -8.86 24.52
C GLU A 9 13.52 -9.84 23.55
N VAL A 10 13.76 -11.09 23.95
CA VAL A 10 14.32 -12.13 23.07
C VAL A 10 13.38 -12.48 21.91
N ILE A 11 12.06 -12.51 22.16
CA ILE A 11 11.05 -12.76 21.12
C ILE A 11 11.02 -11.58 20.12
N LEU A 12 11.06 -10.34 20.61
CA LEU A 12 11.15 -9.13 19.78
C LEU A 12 12.44 -9.10 18.96
N PHE A 13 13.58 -9.52 19.51
CA PHE A 13 14.84 -9.59 18.76
C PHE A 13 14.85 -10.70 17.71
N ARG A 14 14.18 -11.83 17.96
CA ARG A 14 14.10 -12.94 17.00
C ARG A 14 13.09 -12.71 15.89
N SER A 15 12.08 -11.86 16.09
CA SER A 15 11.07 -11.53 15.07
C SER A 15 11.68 -10.92 13.80
N ARG A 16 12.88 -10.33 13.89
CA ARG A 16 13.66 -9.86 12.71
C ARG A 16 13.85 -10.95 11.66
N PHE A 17 14.04 -12.20 12.09
CA PHE A 17 14.32 -13.31 11.18
C PHE A 17 13.06 -13.75 10.42
N LEU A 18 11.86 -13.50 10.97
CA LEU A 18 10.59 -13.73 10.28
C LEU A 18 10.38 -12.76 9.11
N LEU A 19 10.95 -11.56 9.17
CA LEU A 19 10.81 -10.54 8.12
C LEU A 19 11.67 -10.83 6.89
N ALA A 20 12.84 -11.44 7.06
CA ALA A 20 13.75 -11.77 5.95
C ALA A 20 13.11 -12.65 4.85
N PRO A 21 12.45 -13.79 5.16
CA PRO A 21 11.78 -14.60 4.14
C PRO A 21 10.56 -13.90 3.53
N LEU A 22 9.86 -13.04 4.28
CA LEU A 22 8.76 -12.23 3.75
C LEU A 22 9.26 -11.24 2.68
N TYR A 23 10.37 -10.53 2.94
CA TYR A 23 10.95 -9.62 1.95
C TYR A 23 11.52 -10.35 0.74
N MET A 24 12.13 -11.53 0.91
CA MET A 24 12.51 -12.38 -0.22
C MET A 24 11.28 -12.80 -1.05
N GLY A 25 10.17 -13.15 -0.40
CA GLY A 25 8.91 -13.45 -1.07
C GLY A 25 8.38 -12.26 -1.88
N LEU A 26 8.44 -11.04 -1.34
CA LEU A 26 8.04 -9.83 -2.05
C LEU A 26 8.94 -9.52 -3.26
N VAL A 27 10.26 -9.74 -3.15
CA VAL A 27 11.17 -9.65 -4.30
C VAL A 27 10.82 -10.70 -5.36
N GLY A 28 10.52 -11.93 -4.95
CA GLY A 28 10.02 -12.96 -5.85
C GLY A 28 8.71 -12.57 -6.55
N ALA A 29 7.78 -11.95 -5.82
CA ALA A 29 6.54 -11.42 -6.39
C ALA A 29 6.80 -10.32 -7.43
N LEU A 30 7.77 -9.42 -7.21
CA LEU A 30 8.20 -8.43 -8.20
C LEU A 30 8.72 -9.10 -9.49
N ILE A 31 9.48 -10.19 -9.38
CA ILE A 31 9.96 -10.94 -10.55
C ILE A 31 8.79 -11.54 -11.33
N LEU A 32 7.82 -12.15 -10.64
CA LEU A 32 6.63 -12.71 -11.27
C LEU A 32 5.78 -11.63 -11.96
N LEU A 33 5.64 -10.45 -11.33
CA LEU A 33 4.95 -9.31 -11.93
C LEU A 33 5.66 -8.77 -13.15
N ALA A 34 6.99 -8.63 -13.09
CA ALA A 34 7.79 -8.20 -14.22
C ALA A 34 7.63 -9.18 -15.41
N TYR A 35 7.69 -10.48 -15.15
CA TYR A 35 7.41 -11.49 -16.16
C TYR A 35 6.00 -11.33 -16.74
N ARG A 36 4.98 -11.17 -15.89
CA ARG A 36 3.60 -11.02 -16.36
C ARG A 36 3.41 -9.74 -17.17
N PHE A 37 4.03 -8.64 -16.76
CA PHE A 37 4.03 -7.39 -17.50
C PHE A 37 4.59 -7.57 -18.91
N VAL A 38 5.74 -8.24 -19.06
CA VAL A 38 6.33 -8.52 -20.38
C VAL A 38 5.39 -9.35 -21.25
N VAL A 39 4.73 -10.36 -20.68
CA VAL A 39 3.75 -11.19 -21.40
C VAL A 39 2.55 -10.38 -21.87
N GLU A 40 1.94 -9.57 -21.00
CA GLU A 40 0.79 -8.72 -21.35
C GLU A 40 1.18 -7.64 -22.37
N PHE A 41 2.39 -7.08 -22.24
CA PHE A 41 2.92 -6.10 -23.17
C PHE A 41 3.12 -6.70 -24.56
N TRP A 42 3.64 -7.92 -24.63
CA TRP A 42 3.81 -8.65 -25.89
C TRP A 42 2.45 -8.92 -26.55
N HIS A 43 1.46 -9.39 -25.80
CA HIS A 43 0.10 -9.58 -26.31
C HIS A 43 -0.53 -8.28 -26.84
N LEU A 44 -0.31 -7.17 -26.14
CA LEU A 44 -0.78 -5.85 -26.59
C LEU A 44 -0.08 -5.43 -27.88
N ALA A 45 1.23 -5.64 -27.99
CA ALA A 45 2.01 -5.29 -29.16
C ALA A 45 1.54 -6.08 -30.40
N GLU A 46 1.30 -7.39 -30.29
CA GLU A 46 0.84 -8.22 -31.40
C GLU A 46 -0.59 -7.88 -31.86
N LYS A 47 -1.46 -7.44 -30.96
CA LYS A 47 -2.89 -7.18 -31.27
C LYS A 47 -3.18 -5.80 -31.85
N THR A 48 -2.20 -4.91 -31.96
CA THR A 48 -2.41 -3.49 -32.31
C THR A 48 -3.09 -3.23 -33.66
N ALA A 49 -3.09 -4.19 -34.59
CA ALA A 49 -3.71 -4.03 -35.90
C ALA A 49 -5.21 -4.39 -35.96
N ASP A 50 -5.72 -5.22 -35.04
CA ASP A 50 -7.05 -5.85 -35.15
C ASP A 50 -8.02 -5.56 -33.98
N VAL A 51 -7.63 -4.71 -33.02
CA VAL A 51 -8.45 -4.42 -31.83
C VAL A 51 -9.12 -3.06 -31.87
N THR A 52 -10.30 -2.96 -31.24
CA THR A 52 -11.00 -1.69 -31.09
C THR A 52 -10.26 -0.74 -30.14
N ALA A 53 -10.46 0.58 -30.29
CA ALA A 53 -9.84 1.58 -29.41
C ALA A 53 -10.15 1.35 -27.91
N SER A 54 -11.32 0.79 -27.60
CA SER A 54 -11.74 0.45 -26.22
C SER A 54 -10.92 -0.71 -25.65
N GLU A 55 -10.74 -1.78 -26.42
CA GLU A 55 -9.93 -2.95 -26.00
C GLU A 55 -8.45 -2.59 -25.83
N PHE A 56 -7.92 -1.73 -26.71
CA PHE A 56 -6.56 -1.20 -26.57
C PHE A 56 -6.39 -0.43 -25.25
N THR A 57 -7.35 0.45 -24.93
CA THR A 57 -7.34 1.23 -23.68
C THR A 57 -7.41 0.33 -22.44
N LEU A 58 -8.27 -0.71 -22.46
CA LEU A 58 -8.36 -1.69 -21.38
C LEU A 58 -7.05 -2.44 -21.14
N SER A 59 -6.41 -2.87 -22.23
CA SER A 59 -5.14 -3.61 -22.16
C SER A 59 -4.01 -2.72 -21.61
N LEU A 60 -3.99 -1.45 -22.00
CA LEU A 60 -3.06 -0.46 -21.46
C LEU A 60 -3.31 -0.17 -19.97
N LEU A 61 -4.58 -0.11 -19.55
CA LEU A 61 -4.94 0.03 -18.13
C LEU A 61 -4.48 -1.17 -17.30
N ALA A 62 -4.57 -2.39 -17.84
CA ALA A 62 -4.07 -3.59 -17.17
C ALA A 62 -2.53 -3.56 -16.96
N LEU A 63 -1.78 -3.04 -17.94
CA LEU A 63 -0.33 -2.85 -17.79
C LEU A 63 0.02 -1.78 -16.74
N LEU A 64 -0.75 -0.69 -16.68
CA LEU A 64 -0.60 0.33 -15.64
C LEU A 64 -0.86 -0.25 -14.25
N ASP A 65 -1.88 -1.09 -14.10
CA ASP A 65 -2.20 -1.74 -12.83
C ASP A 65 -1.05 -2.64 -12.32
N LEU A 66 -0.48 -3.48 -13.19
CA LEU A 66 0.70 -4.28 -12.85
C LEU A 66 1.88 -3.41 -12.38
N THR A 67 2.06 -2.26 -13.02
CA THR A 67 3.12 -1.30 -12.67
C THR A 67 2.87 -0.64 -11.32
N LEU A 68 1.62 -0.25 -11.05
CA LEU A 68 1.22 0.34 -9.77
C LEU A 68 1.35 -0.67 -8.62
N LEU A 69 0.97 -1.92 -8.85
CA LEU A 69 1.11 -3.00 -7.88
C LEU A 69 2.60 -3.26 -7.57
N ALA A 70 3.47 -3.26 -8.58
CA ALA A 70 4.92 -3.36 -8.38
C ALA A 70 5.49 -2.19 -7.55
N ASN A 71 5.05 -0.95 -7.83
CA ASN A 71 5.44 0.22 -7.04
C ASN A 71 4.98 0.13 -5.58
N LEU A 72 3.78 -0.40 -5.33
CA LEU A 72 3.29 -0.63 -3.97
C LEU A 72 4.16 -1.64 -3.23
N ILE A 73 4.49 -2.76 -3.88
CA ILE A 73 5.38 -3.77 -3.29
C ILE A 73 6.75 -3.18 -2.97
N LEU A 74 7.34 -2.40 -3.88
CA LEU A 74 8.61 -1.71 -3.63
C LEU A 74 8.53 -0.77 -2.42
N MET A 75 7.46 0.03 -2.31
CA MET A 75 7.25 0.89 -1.13
C MET A 75 7.17 0.07 0.15
N VAL A 76 6.47 -1.07 0.15
CA VAL A 76 6.38 -1.95 1.33
C VAL A 76 7.74 -2.55 1.70
N ILE A 77 8.53 -2.97 0.70
CA ILE A 77 9.89 -3.48 0.93
C ILE A 77 10.77 -2.39 1.56
N PHE A 78 10.79 -1.17 0.98
CA PHE A 78 11.62 -0.08 1.50
C PHE A 78 11.19 0.39 2.88
N ALA A 79 9.89 0.61 3.10
CA ALA A 79 9.35 0.97 4.41
C ALA A 79 9.63 -0.13 5.45
N GLY A 80 9.50 -1.40 5.06
CA GLY A 80 9.81 -2.53 5.91
C GLY A 80 11.30 -2.63 6.27
N TYR A 81 12.18 -2.41 5.29
CA TYR A 81 13.62 -2.38 5.49
C TYR A 81 14.05 -1.23 6.42
N GLU A 82 13.53 -0.02 6.18
CA GLU A 82 13.83 1.17 6.99
C GLU A 82 13.37 0.99 8.44
N ASN A 83 12.13 0.51 8.66
CA ASN A 83 11.55 0.42 10.00
C ASN A 83 12.11 -0.73 10.84
N PHE A 84 12.49 -1.86 10.23
CA PHE A 84 12.86 -3.07 10.99
C PHE A 84 14.32 -3.49 10.85
N VAL A 85 14.98 -3.23 9.73
CA VAL A 85 16.39 -3.60 9.53
C VAL A 85 17.30 -2.42 9.84
N SER A 86 17.03 -1.25 9.26
CA SER A 86 17.85 -0.05 9.46
C SER A 86 17.73 0.54 10.87
N ARG A 87 16.51 0.76 11.39
CA ARG A 87 16.33 1.35 12.75
C ARG A 87 16.88 0.48 13.88
N ILE A 88 16.84 -0.85 13.75
CA ILE A 88 17.31 -1.76 14.82
C ILE A 88 18.84 -1.86 14.82
N ASP A 89 19.49 -1.87 13.65
CA ASP A 89 20.97 -1.90 13.53
C ASP A 89 21.62 -0.63 14.12
N VAL A 90 20.97 0.52 13.94
CA VAL A 90 21.35 1.80 14.56
C VAL A 90 21.08 1.81 16.08
N ALA A 91 20.02 1.13 16.54
CA ALA A 91 19.71 1.00 17.97
C ALA A 91 20.66 0.05 18.72
N THR A 92 21.25 -0.93 18.04
CA THR A 92 22.28 -1.82 18.64
C THR A 92 23.67 -1.18 18.73
N THR A 93 23.92 -0.10 17.97
CA THR A 93 25.26 0.52 17.85
C THR A 93 25.41 1.84 18.62
N SER A 94 24.32 2.46 19.10
CA SER A 94 24.38 3.76 19.79
C SER A 94 24.11 3.67 21.29
N LYS A 95 25.11 4.06 22.09
CA LYS A 95 25.07 4.10 23.57
C LYS A 95 24.45 5.40 24.12
N ASP A 96 23.87 6.24 23.27
CA ASP A 96 23.16 7.47 23.65
C ASP A 96 21.96 7.66 22.74
N ARG A 97 20.75 7.48 23.28
CA ARG A 97 19.50 7.69 22.54
C ARG A 97 19.05 9.15 22.73
N PRO A 98 18.98 9.99 21.69
CA PRO A 98 18.50 11.36 21.84
C PRO A 98 16.96 11.43 21.85
N HIS A 99 16.40 12.46 22.52
CA HIS A 99 14.98 12.49 22.95
C HIS A 99 13.93 12.45 21.81
N TRP A 100 14.31 12.69 20.56
CA TRP A 100 13.40 12.78 19.41
C TRP A 100 12.93 11.42 18.87
N MET A 101 13.44 10.31 19.41
CA MET A 101 13.05 8.95 19.00
C MET A 101 11.71 8.47 19.62
N GLY A 102 10.74 9.37 19.75
CA GLY A 102 9.49 9.17 20.49
C GLY A 102 8.18 9.38 19.72
N THR A 103 8.19 9.91 18.50
CA THR A 103 6.95 10.20 17.75
C THR A 103 7.10 9.83 16.29
N ILE A 104 7.18 8.52 15.99
CA ILE A 104 6.81 8.09 14.65
C ILE A 104 5.30 8.29 14.56
N ASP A 105 4.89 9.28 13.78
CA ASP A 105 3.49 9.56 13.52
C ASP A 105 2.84 8.37 12.79
N PHE A 106 2.24 7.48 13.59
CA PHE A 106 1.47 6.35 13.12
C PHE A 106 0.26 6.79 12.29
N SER A 107 -0.15 8.07 12.37
CA SER A 107 -1.27 8.60 11.63
C SER A 107 -0.92 8.86 10.17
N GLY A 108 0.21 9.52 9.90
CA GLY A 108 0.71 9.71 8.54
C GLY A 108 0.97 8.40 7.79
N LEU A 109 1.40 7.33 8.49
CA LEU A 109 1.55 6.00 7.87
C LEU A 109 0.19 5.36 7.54
N LYS A 110 -0.81 5.48 8.42
CA LYS A 110 -2.16 4.94 8.20
C LYS A 110 -2.86 5.64 7.03
N ILE A 111 -2.77 6.97 6.93
CA ILE A 111 -3.38 7.75 5.86
C ILE A 111 -2.80 7.38 4.49
N LYS A 112 -1.46 7.21 4.40
CA LYS A 112 -0.81 6.77 3.15
C LYS A 112 -1.29 5.38 2.71
N LEU A 113 -1.45 4.44 3.64
CA LEU A 113 -1.96 3.10 3.35
C LEU A 113 -3.42 3.12 2.87
N ILE A 114 -4.29 3.86 3.55
CA ILE A 114 -5.70 4.00 3.15
C ILE A 114 -5.80 4.68 1.78
N GLY A 115 -4.98 5.70 1.52
CA GLY A 115 -4.92 6.37 0.22
C GLY A 115 -4.57 5.41 -0.93
N SER A 116 -3.56 4.55 -0.75
CA SER A 116 -3.21 3.53 -1.74
C SER A 116 -4.34 2.53 -1.98
N LEU A 117 -5.04 2.08 -0.93
CA LEU A 117 -6.16 1.15 -1.05
C LEU A 117 -7.35 1.77 -1.80
N VAL A 118 -7.69 3.03 -1.51
CA VAL A 118 -8.73 3.77 -2.23
C VAL A 118 -8.36 3.92 -3.70
N ALA A 119 -7.11 4.27 -4.01
CA ALA A 119 -6.64 4.44 -5.39
C ALA A 119 -6.74 3.15 -6.22
N ILE A 120 -6.33 2.01 -5.67
CA ILE A 120 -6.44 0.70 -6.34
C ILE A 120 -7.90 0.37 -6.63
N SER A 121 -8.79 0.56 -5.65
CA SER A 121 -10.21 0.25 -5.84
C SER A 121 -10.91 1.11 -6.91
N VAL A 122 -10.46 2.35 -7.15
CA VAL A 122 -10.93 3.18 -8.29
C VAL A 122 -10.52 2.57 -9.63
N ILE A 123 -9.27 2.12 -9.75
CA ILE A 123 -8.72 1.58 -11.01
C ILE A 123 -9.49 0.33 -11.42
N GLU A 124 -9.74 -0.57 -10.46
CA GLU A 124 -10.54 -1.75 -10.72
C GLU A 124 -11.97 -1.38 -11.15
N LEU A 125 -12.61 -0.41 -10.48
CA LEU A 125 -13.95 0.05 -10.86
C LEU A 125 -13.99 0.70 -12.26
N LEU A 126 -12.94 1.39 -12.65
CA LEU A 126 -12.82 1.95 -13.99
C LEU A 126 -12.76 0.83 -15.04
N LYS A 127 -12.05 -0.27 -14.75
CA LYS A 127 -12.02 -1.46 -15.61
C LYS A 127 -13.42 -2.04 -15.81
N ASP A 128 -14.19 -2.21 -14.73
CA ASP A 128 -15.58 -2.70 -14.82
C ASP A 128 -16.47 -1.78 -15.65
N PHE A 129 -16.31 -0.47 -15.46
CA PHE A 129 -17.11 0.51 -16.17
C PHE A 129 -16.84 0.49 -17.68
N ILE A 130 -15.58 0.32 -18.09
CA ILE A 130 -15.22 0.20 -19.50
C ILE A 130 -15.74 -1.13 -20.08
N GLU A 131 -15.71 -2.23 -19.32
CA GLU A 131 -16.25 -3.53 -19.75
C GLU A 131 -17.80 -3.50 -19.91
N LEU A 132 -18.48 -2.69 -19.11
CA LEU A 132 -19.92 -2.44 -19.20
C LEU A 132 -20.30 -1.38 -20.25
N SER A 133 -19.32 -0.74 -20.89
CA SER A 133 -19.56 0.32 -21.88
C SER A 133 -20.42 -0.20 -23.04
N GLY A 134 -21.58 0.43 -23.24
CA GLY A 134 -22.57 0.03 -24.25
C GLY A 134 -23.63 -0.96 -23.76
N GLN A 135 -23.64 -1.32 -22.48
CA GLN A 135 -24.70 -2.11 -21.85
C GLN A 135 -25.58 -1.23 -20.95
N ASP A 136 -26.90 -1.36 -21.05
CA ASP A 136 -27.85 -0.60 -20.22
C ASP A 136 -28.00 -1.16 -18.79
N HIS A 137 -27.30 -2.23 -18.45
CA HIS A 137 -27.42 -2.92 -17.18
C HIS A 137 -26.10 -3.08 -16.42
N VAL A 138 -26.08 -2.61 -15.17
CA VAL A 138 -24.95 -2.83 -14.25
C VAL A 138 -25.19 -4.10 -13.45
N GLY A 139 -24.28 -5.06 -13.57
CA GLY A 139 -24.31 -6.33 -12.83
C GLY A 139 -24.22 -6.14 -11.31
N GLY A 140 -24.71 -7.13 -10.55
CA GLY A 140 -24.68 -7.09 -9.07
C GLY A 140 -23.27 -6.97 -8.48
N GLY A 141 -22.28 -7.60 -9.12
CA GLY A 141 -20.86 -7.51 -8.70
C GLY A 141 -20.32 -6.08 -8.78
N THR A 142 -20.53 -5.39 -9.89
CA THR A 142 -20.11 -3.99 -10.06
C THR A 142 -20.83 -3.06 -9.09
N LYS A 143 -22.14 -3.27 -8.85
CA LYS A 143 -22.88 -2.51 -7.82
C LYS A 143 -22.25 -2.66 -6.44
N TRP A 144 -21.91 -3.89 -6.03
CA TRP A 144 -21.25 -4.14 -4.75
C TRP A 144 -19.86 -3.52 -4.68
N ARG A 145 -19.09 -3.56 -5.77
CA ARG A 145 -17.77 -2.91 -5.81
C ARG A 145 -17.86 -1.40 -5.70
N ILE A 146 -18.88 -0.77 -6.30
CA ILE A 146 -19.17 0.67 -6.11
C ILE A 146 -19.47 0.96 -4.63
N VAL A 147 -20.30 0.15 -4.00
CA VAL A 147 -20.65 0.31 -2.56
C VAL A 147 -19.40 0.16 -1.67
N ILE A 148 -18.57 -0.84 -1.91
CA ILE A 148 -17.33 -1.06 -1.16
C ILE A 148 -16.36 0.11 -1.37
N HIS A 149 -16.20 0.58 -2.60
CA HIS A 149 -15.34 1.73 -2.90
C HIS A 149 -15.81 3.00 -2.18
N LEU A 150 -17.11 3.30 -2.22
CA LEU A 150 -17.68 4.42 -1.46
C LEU A 150 -17.41 4.27 0.05
N THR A 151 -17.48 3.05 0.57
CA THR A 151 -17.15 2.76 1.98
C THR A 151 -15.68 3.07 2.29
N PHE A 152 -14.75 2.71 1.40
CA PHE A 152 -13.33 3.04 1.55
C PHE A 152 -13.07 4.55 1.47
N VAL A 153 -13.69 5.26 0.52
CA VAL A 153 -13.56 6.72 0.39
C VAL A 153 -14.05 7.41 1.65
N VAL A 154 -15.25 7.06 2.13
CA VAL A 154 -15.82 7.64 3.36
C VAL A 154 -14.91 7.34 4.55
N SER A 155 -14.44 6.10 4.68
CA SER A 155 -13.52 5.72 5.76
C SER A 155 -12.22 6.52 5.71
N GLY A 156 -11.63 6.72 4.53
CA GLY A 156 -10.42 7.51 4.35
C GLY A 156 -10.61 8.99 4.70
N VAL A 157 -11.73 9.58 4.29
CA VAL A 157 -12.08 10.96 4.66
C VAL A 157 -12.27 11.10 6.17
N LEU A 158 -12.97 10.15 6.82
CA LEU A 158 -13.15 10.16 8.27
C LEU A 158 -11.81 10.02 9.01
N PHE A 159 -10.90 9.18 8.54
CA PHE A 159 -9.56 9.06 9.09
C PHE A 159 -8.76 10.37 8.97
N ALA A 160 -8.76 10.99 7.79
CA ALA A 160 -8.10 12.28 7.58
C ALA A 160 -8.72 13.39 8.45
N LEU A 161 -10.04 13.39 8.63
CA LEU A 161 -10.73 14.34 9.52
C LEU A 161 -10.36 14.11 10.99
N MET A 162 -10.32 12.87 11.46
CA MET A 162 -9.91 12.56 12.84
C MET A 162 -8.49 13.06 13.10
N ASP A 163 -7.59 12.84 12.15
CA ASP A 163 -6.20 13.27 12.25
C ASP A 163 -6.07 14.80 12.29
N TRP A 164 -6.74 15.48 11.37
CA TRP A 164 -6.79 16.94 11.34
C TRP A 164 -7.38 17.56 12.61
N ILE A 165 -8.39 16.91 13.21
CA ILE A 165 -8.98 17.35 14.47
C ILE A 165 -8.00 17.10 15.64
N ALA A 166 -7.25 16.00 15.63
CA ALA A 166 -6.25 15.70 16.65
C ALA A 166 -5.11 16.73 16.62
N ASP A 167 -4.56 17.04 15.44
CA ASP A 167 -3.52 18.06 15.25
C ASP A 167 -3.96 19.45 15.74
N LYS A 168 -5.23 19.82 15.49
CA LYS A 168 -5.77 21.10 15.98
C LYS A 168 -5.87 21.19 17.51
N ARG A 169 -5.96 20.06 18.23
CA ARG A 169 -6.04 20.05 19.70
C ARG A 169 -4.69 20.23 20.38
N GLU A 170 -3.57 19.97 19.70
CA GLU A 170 -2.23 20.20 20.25
C GLU A 170 -1.82 21.69 20.29
N PHE A 171 -2.60 22.59 19.68
CA PHE A 171 -2.31 24.04 19.59
C PHE A 171 -3.03 24.92 20.64
N GLN A 172 -3.21 24.44 21.88
CA GLN A 172 -3.67 25.30 23.00
C GLN A 172 -2.87 25.06 24.31
N GLY A 173 -1.94 25.98 24.59
CA GLY A 173 -1.17 26.12 25.85
C GLY A 173 0.22 25.47 25.77
N THR A 174 1.36 26.15 25.93
CA THR A 174 1.69 27.22 26.89
C THR A 174 2.84 28.10 26.36
N HIS A 175 2.57 29.37 26.09
CA HIS A 175 3.57 30.44 26.18
C HIS A 175 2.88 31.66 26.80
N SER A 176 2.98 31.77 28.12
CA SER A 176 2.84 33.00 28.89
C SER A 176 3.83 32.92 30.04
#